data_AF-A0A016WUG9-F1
#
_entry.id   AF-A0A016WUG9-F1
#
_cell.length_a   1.000
_cell.length_b   1.000
_cell.length_c   1.000
_cell.angle_alpha   90.00
_cell.angle_beta   90.00
_cell.angle_gamma   90.00
#
_symmetry.space_group_name_H-M   'P 1'
#
loop_
_entity.id
_entity.type
_entity.pdbx_description
1 polymer ?
#
loop_
_entity_poly.entity_id
_entity_poly.type
_entity_poly.pdbx_seq_one_letter_code
_entity_poly.pdbx_strand_id
1 'polypeptide(L)'
;MHNTFRGSLARGQTEISLGWGIAPPAALMYRMVRALILTYCTATHASVSFQKYTCEAESYAQQYISSCNVRGLPAHTHPGYKVNTHVLRNVQVDQIGAAQNAVVTWWGQLARFGMRSNMMFYNSETRRGNNNVLKWAKMAWWNNRNIGCSLQNCGSFYYIACMYSPGYC
;
A
#
# COMPACT_ATOMS: atom_id res chain seq x y z
N MET A 1 9.02 -4.31 -3.10
CA MET A 1 8.21 -3.97 -4.28
C MET A 1 7.77 -2.50 -4.30
N HIS A 2 7.21 -1.95 -3.21
CA HIS A 2 6.78 -0.53 -3.14
C HIS A 2 7.82 0.50 -3.61
N ASN A 3 9.08 0.44 -3.14
CA ASN A 3 10.09 1.41 -3.58
C ASN A 3 10.47 1.28 -5.06
N THR A 4 10.38 0.07 -5.61
CA THR A 4 10.66 -0.16 -7.03
C THR A 4 9.64 0.60 -7.87
N PHE A 5 8.36 0.43 -7.52
CA PHE A 5 7.25 1.15 -8.12
C PHE A 5 7.32 2.66 -7.90
N ARG A 6 7.54 3.12 -6.67
CA ARG A 6 7.72 4.55 -6.37
C ARG A 6 8.91 5.16 -7.11
N GLY A 7 10.00 4.42 -7.26
CA GLY A 7 11.16 4.84 -8.05
C GLY A 7 10.87 4.91 -9.55
N SER A 8 10.07 4.00 -10.08
CA SER A 8 9.58 4.02 -11.46
C SER A 8 8.70 5.25 -11.73
N LEU A 9 7.74 5.52 -10.85
CA LEU A 9 6.91 6.73 -10.90
C LEU A 9 7.75 8.00 -10.75
N ALA A 10 8.71 8.04 -9.83
CA ALA A 10 9.58 9.19 -9.63
C ALA A 10 10.38 9.56 -10.90
N ARG A 11 10.79 8.57 -11.69
CA ARG A 11 11.45 8.81 -12.98
C ARG A 11 10.51 9.29 -14.08
N GLY A 12 9.20 9.02 -13.98
CA GLY A 12 8.19 9.53 -14.93
C GLY A 12 8.28 8.98 -16.35
N GLN A 13 8.76 7.74 -16.52
CA GLN A 13 9.09 7.19 -17.85
C GLN A 13 8.18 6.06 -18.31
N THR A 14 7.56 5.31 -17.39
CA THR A 14 6.93 4.02 -17.72
C THR A 14 5.56 3.79 -17.09
N GLU A 15 5.15 4.61 -16.12
CA GLU A 15 3.88 4.42 -15.40
C GLU A 15 2.71 4.93 -16.23
N ILE A 16 2.01 4.01 -16.92
CA ILE A 16 0.84 4.33 -17.76
C ILE A 16 -0.33 4.75 -16.86
N SER A 17 -1.00 5.84 -17.25
CA SER A 17 -2.25 6.34 -16.70
C SER A 17 -3.34 6.26 -17.77
N LEU A 18 -4.38 5.44 -17.54
CA LEU A 18 -5.42 5.20 -18.54
C LEU A 18 -6.01 6.51 -19.07
N GLY A 19 -5.88 6.76 -20.38
CA GLY A 19 -6.42 7.94 -21.04
C GLY A 19 -5.68 9.25 -20.76
N TRP A 20 -4.59 9.23 -19.99
CA TRP A 20 -3.80 10.41 -19.60
C TRP A 20 -2.31 10.30 -19.95
N GLY A 21 -1.89 9.24 -20.66
CA GLY A 21 -0.51 9.03 -21.07
C GLY A 21 0.36 8.45 -19.96
N ILE A 22 1.61 8.89 -19.88
CA ILE A 22 2.57 8.45 -18.84
C ILE A 22 2.49 9.44 -17.67
N ALA A 23 2.48 8.93 -16.44
CA ALA A 23 2.51 9.78 -15.26
C ALA A 23 3.80 10.61 -15.20
N PRO A 24 3.71 11.91 -14.88
CA PRO A 24 4.87 12.79 -14.86
C PRO A 24 5.86 12.38 -13.76
N PRO A 25 7.15 12.74 -13.90
CA PRO A 25 8.15 12.51 -12.86
C PRO A 25 7.78 13.27 -11.59
N ALA A 26 8.06 12.66 -10.44
CA ALA A 26 7.83 13.27 -9.13
C ALA A 26 9.11 13.93 -8.62
N ALA A 27 9.10 15.25 -8.46
CA ALA A 27 10.26 16.00 -7.95
C ALA A 27 10.65 15.61 -6.51
N LEU A 28 9.68 15.23 -5.69
CA LEU A 28 9.87 14.77 -4.32
C LEU A 28 9.08 13.48 -4.11
N MET A 29 9.75 12.34 -4.10
CA MET A 29 9.18 11.05 -3.75
C MET A 29 10.02 10.42 -2.65
N TYR A 30 9.51 10.40 -1.41
CA TYR A 30 10.29 9.85 -0.31
C TYR A 30 10.44 8.33 -0.44
N ARG A 31 11.64 7.83 -0.14
CA ARG A 31 11.94 6.40 -0.12
C ARG A 31 11.46 5.82 1.21
N MET A 32 10.77 4.68 1.16
CA MET A 32 10.51 3.86 2.34
C MET A 32 11.79 3.02 2.55
N VAL A 33 12.68 3.34 3.49
CA VAL A 33 13.97 2.62 3.58
C VAL A 33 13.73 1.14 3.93
N ARG A 34 14.48 0.25 3.26
CA ARG A 34 14.41 -1.20 3.44
C ARG A 34 14.98 -1.53 4.81
N ALA A 35 14.16 -2.03 5.74
CA ALA A 35 14.71 -2.73 6.90
C ALA A 35 15.41 -3.99 6.37
N LEU A 36 16.70 -4.14 6.68
CA LEU A 36 17.37 -5.43 6.58
C LEU A 36 16.59 -6.37 7.50
N ILE A 37 15.99 -7.39 6.90
CA ILE A 37 15.38 -8.51 7.62
C ILE A 37 16.47 -9.05 8.54
N LEU A 38 16.27 -8.94 9.84
CA LEU A 38 16.84 -9.77 10.91
C LEU A 38 16.53 -9.06 12.23
N THR A 39 15.28 -9.16 12.68
CA THR A 39 14.88 -9.37 14.09
C THR A 39 13.36 -9.41 14.06
N TYR A 40 12.80 -10.57 14.39
CA TYR A 40 11.37 -10.78 14.59
C TYR A 40 10.79 -9.64 15.44
N CYS A 41 9.65 -9.07 15.04
CA CYS A 41 8.92 -8.10 15.85
C CYS A 41 8.47 -8.76 17.16
N THR A 42 9.36 -8.89 18.14
CA THR A 42 9.02 -9.07 19.54
C THR A 42 8.82 -7.68 20.14
N ALA A 43 7.79 -7.56 20.97
CA ALA A 43 7.12 -6.30 21.34
C ALA A 43 7.94 -5.33 22.23
N THR A 44 9.27 -5.32 22.19
CA THR A 44 10.08 -4.60 23.18
C THR A 44 11.13 -3.62 22.67
N HIS A 45 11.44 -3.49 21.37
CA HIS A 45 12.43 -2.49 20.92
C HIS A 45 11.97 -1.63 19.73
N ALA A 46 11.40 -0.47 20.05
CA ALA A 46 11.20 0.62 19.09
C ALA A 46 12.48 1.47 18.96
N SER A 47 13.47 0.99 18.20
CA SER A 47 14.64 1.82 17.87
C SER A 47 14.29 2.80 16.75
N VAL A 48 14.33 4.10 17.09
CA VAL A 48 14.19 5.24 16.17
C VAL A 48 15.14 5.06 14.97
N SER A 49 14.60 5.00 13.76
CA SER A 49 15.33 5.56 12.60
C SER A 49 14.36 6.02 11.51
N PHE A 50 14.86 6.94 10.72
CA PHE A 50 14.21 7.53 9.56
C PHE A 50 13.61 6.46 8.63
N GLN A 51 12.29 6.55 8.43
CA GLN A 51 11.50 5.96 7.33
C GLN A 51 11.74 4.48 7.03
N LYS A 52 10.98 3.58 7.65
CA LYS A 52 11.25 2.14 7.69
C LYS A 52 10.02 1.31 7.37
N TYR A 53 10.23 0.03 7.05
CA TYR A 53 9.26 -0.98 7.44
C TYR A 53 9.14 -0.95 8.98
N THR A 54 7.98 -0.62 9.55
CA THR A 54 7.83 -0.49 11.00
C THR A 54 6.98 -1.62 11.58
N CYS A 55 7.44 -2.19 12.70
CA CYS A 55 6.66 -3.17 13.46
C CYS A 55 5.33 -2.58 13.95
N GLU A 56 5.27 -1.27 14.20
CA GLU A 56 4.01 -0.60 14.57
C GLU A 56 2.99 -0.63 13.43
N ALA A 57 3.39 -0.29 12.20
CA ALA A 57 2.50 -0.37 11.05
C ALA A 57 2.09 -1.82 10.75
N GLU A 58 3.02 -2.77 10.93
CA GLU A 58 2.75 -4.20 10.77
C GLU A 58 1.78 -4.73 11.82
N SER A 59 1.91 -4.32 13.08
CA SER A 59 1.00 -4.77 14.15
C SER A 59 -0.43 -4.27 13.90
N TYR A 60 -0.61 -3.03 13.46
CA TYR A 60 -1.91 -2.53 13.01
C TYR A 60 -2.43 -3.33 11.81
N ALA A 61 -1.57 -3.64 10.83
CA ALA A 61 -1.96 -4.46 9.67
C ALA A 61 -2.40 -5.87 10.09
N GLN A 62 -1.69 -6.49 11.03
CA GLN A 62 -2.00 -7.82 11.56
C GLN A 62 -3.34 -7.81 12.31
N GLN A 63 -3.56 -6.84 13.19
CA GLN A 63 -4.84 -6.66 13.87
C GLN A 63 -5.99 -6.42 12.88
N TYR A 64 -5.73 -5.69 11.80
CA TYR A 64 -6.73 -5.38 10.78
C TYR A 64 -7.29 -6.63 10.08
N ILE A 65 -6.46 -7.65 9.90
CA ILE A 65 -6.80 -8.84 9.11
C ILE A 65 -7.02 -10.09 9.96
N SER A 66 -6.67 -10.08 11.25
CA SER A 66 -6.65 -11.26 12.13
C SER A 66 -8.01 -11.97 12.22
N SER A 67 -9.10 -11.20 12.19
CA SER A 67 -10.47 -11.72 12.24
C SER A 67 -11.01 -12.18 10.88
N CYS A 68 -10.25 -12.04 9.80
CA CYS A 68 -10.69 -12.32 8.43
C CYS A 68 -11.95 -11.53 7.99
N ASN A 69 -12.26 -10.43 8.69
CA ASN A 69 -13.37 -9.54 8.35
C ASN A 69 -12.98 -8.57 7.22
N VAL A 70 -13.47 -8.86 6.01
CA VAL A 70 -13.21 -8.05 4.81
C VAL A 70 -13.92 -6.69 4.80
N ARG A 71 -14.83 -6.42 5.75
CA ARG A 71 -15.42 -5.08 5.94
C ARG A 71 -14.41 -4.08 6.51
N GLY A 72 -13.28 -4.58 7.03
CA GLY A 72 -12.23 -3.77 7.60
C GLY A 72 -12.53 -3.30 9.02
N LEU A 73 -11.53 -2.64 9.63
CA LEU A 73 -11.66 -1.99 10.93
C LEU A 73 -11.88 -0.48 10.78
N PRO A 74 -12.57 0.17 11.73
CA PRO A 74 -12.77 1.62 11.71
C PRO A 74 -11.44 2.37 11.91
N ALA A 75 -11.36 3.60 11.36
CA ALA A 75 -10.12 4.38 11.30
C ALA A 75 -9.45 4.64 12.67
N HIS A 76 -10.22 4.68 13.77
CA HIS A 76 -9.68 4.92 15.11
C HIS A 76 -8.82 3.75 15.63
N THR A 77 -8.90 2.55 15.05
CA THR A 77 -8.08 1.40 15.48
C THR A 77 -6.65 1.43 14.95
N HIS A 78 -6.35 2.35 14.04
CA HIS A 78 -5.04 2.52 13.41
C HIS A 78 -4.78 4.02 13.19
N PRO A 79 -4.68 4.80 14.28
CA PRO A 79 -4.61 6.25 14.22
C PRO A 79 -3.38 6.72 13.43
N GLY A 80 -3.59 7.67 12.52
CA GLY A 80 -2.51 8.20 11.67
C GLY A 80 -2.06 7.28 10.53
N TYR A 81 -2.61 6.07 10.43
CA TYR A 81 -2.34 5.13 9.34
C TYR A 81 -3.49 5.06 8.35
N LYS A 82 -3.15 4.80 7.09
CA LYS A 82 -4.07 4.51 5.99
C LYS A 82 -3.85 3.08 5.53
N VAL A 83 -4.92 2.40 5.12
CA VAL A 83 -4.88 0.97 4.81
C VAL A 83 -5.17 0.70 3.33
N ASN A 84 -4.36 -0.16 2.72
CA ASN A 84 -4.75 -0.93 1.54
C ASN A 84 -5.07 -2.36 1.96
N THR A 85 -6.14 -2.92 1.39
CA THR A 85 -6.50 -4.32 1.59
C THR A 85 -6.61 -5.07 0.27
N HIS A 86 -6.39 -6.39 0.31
CA HIS A 86 -6.55 -7.29 -0.84
C HIS A 86 -7.10 -8.63 -0.38
N VAL A 87 -8.08 -9.15 -1.12
CA VAL A 87 -8.64 -10.48 -0.91
C VAL A 87 -8.25 -11.31 -2.12
N LEU A 88 -7.51 -12.40 -1.89
CA LEU A 88 -7.11 -13.34 -2.93
C LEU A 88 -7.73 -14.71 -2.64
N ARG A 89 -8.65 -15.16 -3.49
CA ARG A 89 -9.33 -16.47 -3.31
C ARG A 89 -8.50 -17.66 -3.78
N ASN A 90 -7.47 -17.43 -4.58
CA ASN A 90 -6.54 -18.48 -4.94
C ASN A 90 -5.57 -18.72 -3.78
N VAL A 91 -5.90 -19.70 -2.93
CA VAL A 91 -5.07 -20.08 -1.76
C VAL A 91 -4.00 -21.13 -2.10
N GLN A 92 -3.87 -21.52 -3.36
CA GLN A 92 -2.82 -22.43 -3.82
C GLN A 92 -1.49 -21.70 -4.08
N VAL A 93 -1.52 -20.38 -4.22
CA VAL A 93 -0.29 -19.59 -4.30
C VAL A 93 0.36 -19.51 -2.92
N ASP A 94 1.67 -19.42 -2.87
CA ASP A 94 2.39 -19.21 -1.62
C ASP A 94 2.14 -17.79 -1.07
N GLN A 95 2.50 -17.57 0.19
CA GLN A 95 2.27 -16.28 0.85
C GLN A 95 3.03 -15.13 0.18
N ILE A 96 4.23 -15.40 -0.36
CA ILE A 96 5.02 -14.41 -1.10
C ILE A 96 4.28 -14.03 -2.38
N GLY A 97 3.81 -15.01 -3.16
CA GLY A 97 3.01 -14.77 -4.37
C GLY A 97 1.71 -14.03 -4.07
N ALA A 98 1.01 -14.35 -2.98
CA ALA A 98 -0.18 -13.63 -2.54
C ALA A 98 0.12 -12.16 -2.18
N ALA A 99 1.21 -11.89 -1.47
CA ALA A 99 1.65 -10.53 -1.16
C ALA A 99 2.05 -9.75 -2.42
N GLN A 100 2.79 -10.38 -3.34
CA GLN A 100 3.13 -9.78 -4.64
C GLN A 100 1.87 -9.46 -5.46
N ASN A 101 0.91 -10.37 -5.51
CA ASN A 101 -0.36 -10.19 -6.20
C ASN A 101 -1.12 -8.97 -5.68
N ALA A 102 -1.18 -8.79 -4.35
CA ALA A 102 -1.80 -7.62 -3.73
C ALA A 102 -1.13 -6.32 -4.18
N VAL A 103 0.20 -6.25 -4.07
CA VAL A 103 0.96 -5.03 -4.37
C VAL A 103 0.91 -4.66 -5.86
N VAL A 104 1.00 -5.64 -6.76
CA VAL A 104 0.83 -5.45 -8.20
C VAL A 104 -0.60 -5.00 -8.53
N THR A 105 -1.61 -5.60 -7.90
CA THR A 105 -3.02 -5.24 -8.13
C THR A 105 -3.31 -3.80 -7.72
N TRP A 106 -2.82 -3.38 -6.56
CA TRP A 106 -2.99 -2.01 -6.08
C TRP A 106 -2.29 -1.01 -6.99
N TRP A 107 -1.05 -1.28 -7.39
CA TRP A 107 -0.29 -0.40 -8.27
C TRP A 107 -0.93 -0.29 -9.66
N GLY A 108 -1.42 -1.41 -10.20
CA GLY A 108 -2.05 -1.47 -11.51
C GLY A 108 -3.34 -0.64 -11.65
N GLN A 109 -3.91 -0.10 -10.57
CA GLN A 109 -5.08 0.78 -10.66
C GLN A 109 -4.81 2.01 -11.53
N LEU A 110 -3.59 2.58 -11.52
CA LEU A 110 -3.26 3.73 -12.37
C LEU A 110 -3.42 3.40 -13.85
N ALA A 111 -2.83 2.28 -14.29
CA ALA A 111 -2.92 1.84 -15.67
C ALA A 111 -4.34 1.42 -16.08
N ARG A 112 -5.15 0.95 -15.13
CA ARG A 112 -6.51 0.45 -15.39
C ARG A 112 -7.60 1.51 -15.32
N PHE A 113 -7.41 2.54 -14.51
CA PHE A 113 -8.46 3.52 -14.22
C PHE A 113 -8.01 4.95 -14.52
N GLY A 114 -6.70 5.21 -14.53
CA GLY A 114 -6.15 6.51 -14.88
C GLY A 114 -6.36 7.57 -13.82
N MET A 115 -5.45 8.52 -13.79
CA MET A 115 -5.53 9.74 -13.01
C MET A 115 -5.06 10.92 -13.87
N ARG A 116 -5.61 12.10 -13.59
CA ARG A 116 -5.28 13.36 -14.28
C ARG A 116 -3.78 13.57 -14.36
N SER A 117 -3.29 14.13 -15.46
CA SER A 117 -1.86 14.35 -15.72
C SER A 117 -1.16 15.21 -14.66
N ASN A 118 -1.87 16.11 -13.97
CA ASN A 118 -1.32 16.90 -12.86
C ASN A 118 -1.14 16.11 -11.55
N MET A 119 -1.49 14.83 -11.53
CA MET A 119 -1.38 13.91 -10.39
C MET A 119 -2.04 14.40 -9.09
N MET A 120 -3.01 15.31 -9.19
CA MET A 120 -3.72 15.84 -8.03
C MET A 120 -4.86 14.90 -7.60
N PHE A 121 -4.88 14.56 -6.31
CA PHE A 121 -5.93 13.75 -5.71
C PHE A 121 -7.07 14.65 -5.22
N TYR A 122 -8.15 14.72 -6.00
CA TYR A 122 -9.36 15.46 -5.64
C TYR A 122 -10.38 14.55 -4.94
N ASN A 123 -11.32 15.15 -4.21
CA ASN A 123 -12.43 14.38 -3.61
C ASN A 123 -13.29 13.63 -4.65
N SER A 124 -13.25 14.02 -5.93
CA SER A 124 -13.87 13.25 -7.01
C SER A 124 -13.33 11.83 -7.09
N GLU A 125 -12.06 11.60 -6.74
CA GLU A 125 -11.42 10.28 -6.84
C GLU A 125 -12.02 9.26 -5.87
N THR A 126 -12.53 9.71 -4.72
CA THR A 126 -13.21 8.85 -3.74
C THR A 126 -14.60 8.40 -4.21
N ARG A 127 -15.18 9.11 -5.17
CA ARG A 127 -16.53 8.88 -5.71
C ARG A 127 -16.56 8.02 -6.97
N ARG A 128 -15.41 7.50 -7.41
CA ARG A 128 -15.27 6.71 -8.66
C ARG A 128 -15.75 5.26 -8.55
N GLY A 129 -16.33 4.86 -7.42
CA GLY A 129 -16.83 3.50 -7.21
C GLY A 129 -15.71 2.47 -7.41
N ASN A 130 -15.98 1.39 -8.16
CA ASN A 130 -15.01 0.33 -8.40
C ASN A 130 -13.84 0.72 -9.32
N ASN A 131 -13.97 1.81 -10.09
CA ASN A 131 -12.97 2.26 -11.07
C ASN A 131 -12.11 3.39 -10.48
N ASN A 132 -11.62 3.18 -9.25
CA ASN A 132 -10.87 4.17 -8.48
C ASN A 132 -9.38 3.84 -8.40
N VAL A 133 -8.57 4.86 -8.13
CA VAL A 133 -7.12 4.76 -7.93
C VAL A 133 -6.71 4.84 -6.46
N LEU A 134 -7.63 4.58 -5.52
CA LEU A 134 -7.41 4.85 -4.09
C LEU A 134 -6.28 4.03 -3.47
N LYS A 135 -6.03 2.82 -3.99
CA LYS A 135 -4.97 1.94 -3.48
C LYS A 135 -3.63 2.32 -4.09
N TRP A 136 -3.60 2.62 -5.38
CA TRP A 136 -2.43 3.19 -6.04
C TRP A 136 -2.02 4.52 -5.38
N ALA A 137 -2.98 5.42 -5.12
CA ALA A 137 -2.72 6.73 -4.52
C ALA A 137 -2.04 6.60 -3.15
N LYS A 138 -2.50 5.69 -2.29
CA LYS A 138 -1.83 5.38 -1.01
C LYS A 138 -0.40 4.86 -1.22
N MET A 139 -0.15 4.01 -2.20
CA MET A 139 1.22 3.53 -2.47
C MET A 139 2.13 4.62 -3.04
N ALA A 140 1.60 5.45 -3.92
CA ALA A 140 2.31 6.51 -4.63
C ALA A 140 2.44 7.81 -3.81
N TRP A 141 1.75 7.91 -2.67
CA TRP A 141 1.68 9.15 -1.91
C TRP A 141 3.08 9.65 -1.52
N TRP A 142 3.43 10.85 -1.96
CA TRP A 142 4.83 11.30 -2.01
C TRP A 142 5.50 11.33 -0.63
N ASN A 143 4.76 11.75 0.40
CA ASN A 143 5.27 11.87 1.76
C ASN A 143 5.06 10.62 2.62
N ASN A 144 4.60 9.49 2.04
CA ASN A 144 4.54 8.23 2.78
C ASN A 144 5.94 7.75 3.14
N ARG A 145 6.09 7.44 4.42
CA ARG A 145 7.37 7.31 5.09
C ARG A 145 7.47 6.01 5.87
N ASN A 146 6.37 5.54 6.44
CA ASN A 146 6.30 4.27 7.15
C ASN A 146 5.33 3.33 6.44
N ILE A 147 5.70 2.04 6.44
CA ILE A 147 4.87 0.97 5.90
C ILE A 147 4.99 -0.26 6.81
N GLY A 148 3.92 -1.02 6.93
CA GLY A 148 3.94 -2.36 7.51
C GLY A 148 2.78 -3.15 6.95
N CYS A 149 3.01 -4.42 6.65
CA CYS A 149 2.03 -5.26 5.96
C CYS A 149 1.83 -6.57 6.72
N SER A 150 0.65 -7.14 6.61
CA SER A 150 0.37 -8.46 7.13
C SER A 150 -0.48 -9.25 6.14
N LEU A 151 -0.39 -10.57 6.24
CA LEU A 151 -1.14 -11.52 5.44
C LEU A 151 -1.68 -12.62 6.34
N GLN A 152 -2.99 -12.88 6.22
CA GLN A 152 -3.69 -13.91 6.96
C GLN A 152 -4.29 -14.91 5.98
N ASN A 153 -4.09 -16.20 6.21
CA ASN A 153 -4.86 -17.25 5.55
C ASN A 153 -6.20 -17.41 6.30
N CYS A 154 -7.30 -17.18 5.60
CA CYS A 154 -8.67 -17.28 6.11
C CYS A 154 -9.36 -18.59 5.69
N GLY A 155 -8.58 -19.59 5.29
CA GLY A 155 -9.05 -20.89 4.80
C GLY A 155 -9.38 -20.86 3.31
N SER A 156 -10.38 -20.05 2.93
CA SER A 156 -10.86 -19.95 1.52
C SER A 156 -10.29 -18.76 0.74
N PHE A 157 -9.53 -17.88 1.41
CA PHE A 157 -8.86 -16.74 0.79
C PHE A 157 -7.69 -16.27 1.67
N TYR A 158 -6.73 -15.60 1.04
CA TYR A 158 -5.79 -14.74 1.75
C TYR A 158 -6.38 -13.34 1.91
N TYR A 159 -6.23 -12.79 3.11
CA TYR A 159 -6.49 -11.38 3.38
C TYR A 159 -5.17 -10.67 3.65
N ILE A 160 -4.87 -9.65 2.84
CA ILE A 160 -3.61 -8.90 2.91
C ILE A 160 -3.95 -7.46 3.25
N ALA A 161 -3.24 -6.86 4.19
CA ALA A 161 -3.32 -5.44 4.47
C ALA A 161 -1.93 -4.81 4.52
N CYS A 162 -1.81 -3.56 4.08
CA CYS A 162 -0.65 -2.71 4.31
C CYS A 162 -1.09 -1.38 4.88
N MET A 163 -0.42 -0.96 5.94
CA MET A 163 -0.58 0.33 6.61
C MET A 163 0.45 1.32 6.09
N TYR A 164 0.05 2.58 5.90
CA TYR A 164 0.90 3.67 5.42
C TYR A 164 0.73 4.90 6.29
N SER A 165 1.83 5.58 6.65
CA SER A 165 1.78 6.88 7.34
C SER A 165 2.91 7.81 6.87
N PRO A 166 2.75 9.13 6.99
CA PRO A 166 1.58 9.89 7.46
C PRO A 166 0.47 10.11 6.41
N GLY A 167 0.51 9.46 5.25
CA GLY A 167 -0.26 9.81 4.05
C GLY A 167 -1.74 10.17 4.22
N TYR A 168 -2.26 10.92 3.25
CA TYR A 168 -3.56 11.59 3.38
C TYR A 168 -4.77 10.82 2.81
N CYS A 169 -4.56 9.76 2.02
CA CYS A 169 -5.61 9.09 1.25
C CYS A 169 -6.08 7.76 1.82
#